data_AF-A0ABD4Q5K9-F1
#
_entry.id   AF-A0ABD4Q5K9-F1
#
_cell.length_a   1.000
_cell.length_b   1.000
_cell.length_c   1.000
_cell.angle_alpha   90.00
_cell.angle_beta   90.00
_cell.angle_gamma   90.00
#
_symmetry.space_group_name_H-M   'P 1'
#
loop_
_entity.id
_entity.type
_entity.pdbx_description
1 polymer ?
#
loop_
_entity_poly.entity_id
_entity_poly.type
_entity_poly.pdbx_seq_one_letter_code
_entity_poly.pdbx_strand_id
1 'polypeptide(L)' 'MPKAATTRQGRPRSLEARIYGLYASLAPAEKRLADVLLQHQRDLPSYTAGELAAQANVSKATAARLIRALG' A
#
# COMPACT_ATOMS: atom_id res chain seq x y z
N MET A 1 -20.86 -33.66 -4.79
CA MET A 1 -20.96 -32.26 -5.27
C MET A 1 -21.20 -31.36 -4.07
N PRO A 2 -20.59 -30.16 -3.92
CA PRO A 2 -19.22 -29.71 -4.19
C PRO A 2 -18.56 -29.22 -2.84
N LYS A 3 -17.34 -28.70 -2.67
CA LYS A 3 -16.28 -28.19 -3.54
C LYS A 3 -14.97 -28.18 -2.71
N ALA A 4 -13.94 -28.91 -3.15
CA ALA A 4 -12.57 -28.61 -2.74
C ALA A 4 -12.21 -27.26 -3.36
N ALA A 5 -12.24 -26.20 -2.56
CA ALA A 5 -11.72 -24.91 -2.98
C ALA A 5 -10.21 -24.92 -2.74
N THR A 6 -9.46 -25.19 -3.81
CA THR A 6 -8.04 -24.87 -3.92
C THR A 6 -7.77 -23.48 -3.33
N THR A 7 -7.04 -23.44 -2.22
CA THR A 7 -6.40 -22.24 -1.70
C THR A 7 -5.35 -21.79 -2.73
N ARG A 8 -5.77 -21.04 -3.76
CA ARG A 8 -4.82 -20.21 -4.51
C ARG A 8 -4.39 -19.11 -3.55
N GLN A 9 -3.20 -19.27 -2.99
CA GLN A 9 -2.44 -18.29 -2.21
C GLN A 9 -2.81 -16.87 -2.66
N GLY A 10 -3.73 -16.25 -1.93
CA GLY A 10 -4.37 -15.01 -2.34
C GLY A 10 -3.50 -13.86 -1.88
N ARG A 11 -2.82 -13.19 -2.82
CA ARG A 11 -2.26 -11.86 -2.57
C ARG A 11 -3.36 -11.02 -1.89
N PRO A 12 -3.10 -10.30 -0.79
CA PRO A 12 -4.15 -9.65 -0.02
C PRO A 12 -5.00 -8.78 -0.96
N ARG A 13 -6.31 -9.02 -0.96
CA ARG A 13 -7.24 -8.53 -2.00
C ARG A 13 -7.43 -7.00 -1.98
N SER A 14 -7.10 -6.33 -0.88
CA SER A 14 -7.20 -4.89 -0.72
C SER A 14 -5.83 -4.25 -0.50
N LEU A 15 -5.71 -2.97 -0.87
CA LEU A 15 -4.55 -2.14 -0.59
C LEU A 15 -4.24 -2.11 0.91
N GLU A 16 -5.28 -1.92 1.73
CA GLU A 16 -5.21 -1.98 3.20
C GLU A 16 -4.50 -3.23 3.69
N ALA A 17 -4.94 -4.42 3.27
CA ALA A 17 -4.38 -5.67 3.75
C ALA A 17 -2.90 -5.84 3.36
N ARG A 18 -2.50 -5.30 2.19
CA ARG A 18 -1.09 -5.28 1.75
C ARG A 18 -0.25 -4.33 2.60
N ILE A 19 -0.77 -3.13 2.85
CA ILE A 19 -0.12 -2.13 3.71
C ILE A 19 0.07 -2.71 5.11
N TYR A 20 -0.98 -3.22 5.74
CA TYR A 20 -0.89 -3.79 7.09
C TYR A 20 0.04 -5.00 7.17
N GLY A 21 0.07 -5.84 6.13
CA GLY A 21 0.98 -6.99 6.07
C GLY A 21 2.46 -6.62 6.04
N LEU A 22 2.81 -5.46 5.49
CA LEU A 22 4.19 -4.98 5.42
C LEU A 22 4.51 -3.89 6.45
N TYR A 23 3.51 -3.32 7.13
CA TYR A 23 3.62 -2.13 7.97
C TYR A 23 4.71 -2.25 9.05
N ALA A 24 4.84 -3.43 9.66
CA ALA A 24 5.87 -3.69 10.68
C ALA A 24 7.30 -3.55 10.15
N SER A 25 7.52 -3.88 8.87
CA SER A 25 8.82 -3.83 8.19
C SER A 25 9.14 -2.47 7.55
N LEU A 26 8.17 -1.56 7.48
CA LEU A 26 8.34 -0.25 6.86
C LEU A 26 9.24 0.67 7.68
N ALA A 27 10.11 1.41 7.00
CA ALA A 27 10.85 2.52 7.60
C ALA A 27 9.90 3.65 8.05
N PRO A 28 10.31 4.54 8.98
CA PRO A 28 9.45 5.63 9.46
C PRO A 28 8.92 6.56 8.35
N ALA A 29 9.69 6.75 7.28
CA ALA A 29 9.23 7.52 6.12
C ALA A 29 8.18 6.74 5.31
N GLU A 30 8.39 5.45 5.11
CA GLU A 30 7.44 4.59 4.37
C GLU A 30 6.13 4.41 5.15
N LYS A 31 6.18 4.35 6.49
CA LYS A 31 4.99 4.33 7.35
C LYS A 31 4.13 5.57 7.16
N ARG A 32 4.74 6.76 7.14
CA ARG A 32 4.01 8.02 6.85
C ARG A 32 3.32 7.99 5.50
N LEU A 33 3.97 7.46 4.47
CA LEU A 33 3.34 7.31 3.16
C LEU A 33 2.23 6.26 3.18
N ALA A 34 2.44 5.13 3.86
CA ALA A 34 1.40 4.13 4.06
C ALA A 34 0.17 4.70 4.78
N ASP A 35 0.36 5.52 5.80
CA ASP A 35 -0.73 6.19 6.51
C ASP A 35 -1.51 7.12 5.57
N VAL A 36 -0.82 7.90 4.74
CA VAL A 36 -1.46 8.75 3.72
C VAL A 36 -2.24 7.92 2.69
N LEU A 37 -1.68 6.79 2.24
CA LEU A 37 -2.38 5.88 1.32
C LEU A 37 -3.64 5.27 1.94
N LEU A 38 -3.61 4.96 3.24
CA LEU A 38 -4.78 4.45 3.97
C LEU A 38 -5.84 5.54 4.19
N GLN A 39 -5.42 6.77 4.49
CA GLN A 39 -6.31 7.92 4.64
C GLN A 39 -7.10 8.20 3.35
N HIS A 40 -6.41 8.18 2.21
CA HIS A 40 -6.98 8.48 0.89
C HIS A 40 -7.37 7.24 0.10
N GLN A 41 -7.57 6.09 0.76
CA GLN A 41 -7.73 4.83 0.03
C GLN A 41 -8.96 4.79 -0.91
N ARG A 42 -9.99 5.59 -0.62
CA ARG A 42 -11.25 5.62 -1.37
C ARG A 42 -11.22 6.56 -2.57
N ASP A 43 -10.34 7.55 -2.53
CA ASP A 43 -10.17 8.64 -3.48
C ASP A 43 -8.75 8.69 -4.06
N LEU A 44 -7.96 7.64 -3.84
CA LEU A 44 -6.63 7.40 -4.44
C LEU A 44 -6.52 7.75 -5.92
N PRO A 45 -7.51 7.42 -6.80
CA PRO A 45 -7.46 7.79 -8.21
C PRO A 45 -7.40 9.31 -8.47
N SER A 46 -7.79 10.13 -7.49
CA SER A 46 -7.72 11.59 -7.55
C SER A 46 -6.33 12.14 -7.22
N TYR A 47 -5.40 11.31 -6.76
CA TYR A 47 -4.06 11.72 -6.36
C TYR A 47 -2.99 11.03 -7.20
N THR A 48 -1.99 11.81 -7.61
CA THR A 48 -0.77 11.27 -8.20
C THR A 48 0.17 10.72 -7.13
N ALA A 49 1.05 9.79 -7.51
CA ALA A 49 2.09 9.29 -6.62
C ALA A 49 3.00 10.41 -6.06
N GLY A 50 3.19 11.49 -6.83
CA GLY A 50 3.96 12.67 -6.42
C GLY A 50 3.27 13.49 -5.33
N GLU A 51 1.96 13.70 -5.45
CA GLU A 51 1.16 14.42 -4.46
C GLU A 51 1.08 13.66 -3.14
N LEU A 52 0.88 12.34 -3.18
CA LEU A 52 0.88 11.48 -1.99
C LEU A 52 2.25 11.49 -1.30
N ALA A 53 3.33 11.49 -2.07
CA ALA A 53 4.69 11.60 -1.53
C ALA A 53 4.95 12.95 -0.86
N ALA A 54 4.49 14.04 -1.48
CA ALA A 54 4.59 15.38 -0.91
C ALA A 54 3.78 15.48 0.38
N GLN A 55 2.55 14.96 0.40
CA GLN A 55 1.68 14.97 1.58
C GLN A 55 2.26 14.15 2.74
N ALA A 56 2.91 13.02 2.45
CA ALA A 56 3.60 12.21 3.46
C ALA A 56 4.96 12.79 3.91
N ASN A 57 5.40 13.90 3.31
CA ASN A 57 6.71 14.50 3.49
C ASN A 57 7.84 13.47 3.27
N VAL A 58 7.79 12.76 2.14
CA VAL A 58 8.79 11.76 1.73
C VAL A 58 9.34 12.03 0.35
N SER A 59 10.52 11.46 0.06
CA SER A 59 11.12 11.54 -1.26
C SER A 59 10.37 10.69 -2.29
N LYS A 60 10.45 11.06 -3.57
CA LYS A 60 9.95 10.25 -4.70
C LYS A 60 10.56 8.84 -4.71
N ALA A 61 11.82 8.70 -4.29
CA ALA A 61 12.49 7.40 -4.18
C ALA A 61 11.86 6.52 -3.09
N THR A 62 11.51 7.10 -1.94
CA THR A 62 10.78 6.40 -0.88
C THR A 62 9.40 5.96 -1.38
N ALA A 63 8.68 6.86 -2.07
CA ALA A 63 7.38 6.52 -2.64
C ALA A 63 7.46 5.38 -3.66
N ALA A 64 8.43 5.43 -4.58
CA ALA A 64 8.65 4.37 -5.55
C ALA A 64 8.98 3.02 -4.89
N ARG A 65 9.79 3.02 -3.82
CA ARG A 65 10.09 1.79 -3.05
C ARG A 65 8.84 1.20 -2.42
N LEU A 66 8.04 2.02 -1.72
CA LEU A 66 6.80 1.55 -1.11
C LEU A 66 5.81 1.06 -2.16
N ILE A 67 5.59 1.77 -3.26
CA ILE A 67 4.66 1.35 -4.32
C ILE A 67 5.09 0.02 -4.94
N ARG A 68 6.40 -0.22 -5.11
CA ARG A 68 6.93 -1.52 -5.58
C ARG A 68 6.75 -2.64 -4.57
N ALA A 69 6.88 -2.35 -3.27
CA ALA A 69 6.56 -3.30 -2.21
C ALA A 69 5.04 -3.55 -2.11
N LEU A 70 4.27 -2.52 -2.45
CA LEU A 70 2.85 -2.48 -2.81
C LEU A 70 2.55 -3.69 -3.68
N GLY A 71 2.99 -3.57 -4.95
CA GLY A 71 3.38 -4.65 -5.88
C GLY A 71 2.37 -5.75 -6.21
#